data_AF-A0A9E0JX95-F1
#
_entry.id   AF-A0A9E0JX95-F1
#
_cell.length_a   1.000
_cell.length_b   1.000
_cell.length_c   1.000
_cell.angle_alpha   90.00
_cell.angle_beta   90.00
_cell.angle_gamma   90.00
#
_symmetry.space_group_name_H-M   'P 1'
#
loop_
_entity.id
_entity.type
_entity.pdbx_description
1 polymer ?
#
loop_
_entity_poly.entity_id
_entity_poly.type
_entity_poly.pdbx_seq_one_letter_code
_entity_poly.pdbx_strand_id
1 'polypeptide(L)' 'EKYKSRILYGSDYPNLITPWEAEIENLLKMNLSPEFYDRIFFDNAAALIRSLTAQEETGESGLTSG' A
#
# COMPACT_ATOMS: atom_id res chain seq x y z
N GLU A 1 -1.46 -9.73 -13.94
CA GLU A 1 -2.09 -9.14 -12.74
C GLU A 1 -2.54 -7.70 -13.00
N LYS A 2 -3.77 -7.52 -13.51
CA LYS A 2 -4.28 -6.23 -14.03
C LYS A 2 -4.39 -5.13 -12.97
N TYR A 3 -4.72 -5.50 -11.72
CA TYR A 3 -5.03 -4.54 -10.65
C TYR A 3 -3.89 -4.33 -9.66
N LYS A 4 -2.68 -4.78 -9.97
CA LYS A 4 -1.51 -4.75 -9.08
C LYS A 4 -1.14 -3.37 -8.55
N SER A 5 -1.52 -2.28 -9.24
CA SER A 5 -1.28 -0.89 -8.82
C SER A 5 -2.32 -0.32 -7.85
N ARG A 6 -3.37 -1.08 -7.51
CA ARG A 6 -4.50 -0.63 -6.68
C ARG A 6 -4.66 -1.46 -5.41
N ILE A 7 -3.71 -2.35 -5.13
CA ILE A 7 -3.77 -3.32 -4.02
C ILE A 7 -2.64 -3.00 -3.06
N LEU A 8 -2.94 -3.09 -1.76
CA LEU A 8 -1.97 -3.00 -0.68
C LEU A 8 -2.07 -4.25 0.17
N TYR A 9 -0.93 -4.74 0.65
CA TYR A 9 -0.89 -5.77 1.68
C TYR A 9 -1.00 -5.11 3.06
N GLY A 10 -1.86 -5.67 3.91
CA GLY A 10 -1.99 -5.27 5.31
C GLY A 10 -2.29 -6.51 6.15
N SER A 11 -1.33 -6.94 6.96
CA SER A 11 -1.39 -8.22 7.68
C SER A 11 -2.33 -8.24 8.88
N ASP A 12 -2.81 -7.09 9.36
CA ASP A 12 -3.53 -6.97 10.64
C ASP A 12 -2.78 -7.60 11.85
N TYR A 13 -1.48 -7.85 11.73
CA TYR A 13 -0.67 -8.34 12.85
C TYR A 13 -0.56 -7.26 13.95
N PRO A 14 -0.70 -7.62 15.24
CA PRO A 14 -0.78 -8.97 15.81
C PRO A 14 -2.20 -9.51 16.01
N ASN A 15 -3.24 -8.88 15.46
CA ASN A 15 -4.66 -9.25 15.67
C ASN A 15 -5.12 -10.49 14.87
N LEU A 16 -4.18 -11.27 14.34
CA LEU A 16 -4.46 -12.45 13.53
C LEU A 16 -4.94 -13.63 14.38
N ILE A 17 -5.99 -14.32 13.92
CA ILE A 17 -6.45 -15.59 14.51
C ILE A 17 -5.54 -16.75 14.05
N THR A 18 -4.85 -16.59 12.90
CA THR A 18 -3.97 -17.59 12.29
C THR A 18 -2.52 -17.10 12.17
N PRO A 19 -1.51 -17.97 12.05
CA PRO A 19 -0.12 -17.55 11.87
C PRO A 19 0.07 -16.72 10.59
N TRP A 20 0.83 -15.61 10.69
CA TRP A 20 1.08 -14.73 9.54
C TRP A 20 1.94 -15.42 8.47
N GLU A 21 2.78 -16.39 8.83
CA GLU A 21 3.66 -17.09 7.88
C GLU A 21 2.84 -17.86 6.85
N ALA A 22 1.72 -18.44 7.27
CA ALA A 22 0.82 -19.18 6.40
C ALA A 22 0.17 -18.27 5.34
N GLU A 23 -0.13 -17.01 5.69
CA GLU A 23 -0.64 -16.02 4.75
C GLU A 23 0.40 -15.67 3.68
N ILE A 24 1.63 -15.36 4.10
CA ILE A 24 2.75 -15.05 3.20
C ILE A 24 3.06 -16.25 2.28
N GLU A 25 3.11 -17.47 2.82
CA GLU A 25 3.32 -18.68 2.02
C GLU A 25 2.22 -18.86 0.97
N ASN A 26 0.96 -18.64 1.34
CA ASN A 26 -0.17 -18.78 0.40
C ASN A 26 -0.12 -17.72 -0.70
N LEU A 27 0.26 -16.48 -0.38
CA LEU A 27 0.49 -15.43 -1.37
C LEU A 27 1.60 -15.83 -2.35
N LEU A 28 2.75 -16.32 -1.86
CA LEU A 28 3.87 -16.75 -2.70
C LEU A 28 3.51 -17.94 -3.60
N LYS A 29 2.67 -18.88 -3.12
CA LYS A 29 2.17 -20.02 -3.91
C LYS A 29 1.32 -19.61 -5.10
N MET A 30 0.78 -18.38 -5.14
CA MET A 30 0.06 -17.86 -6.31
C MET A 30 0.99 -17.61 -7.51
N ASN A 31 2.31 -17.65 -7.30
CA ASN A 31 3.34 -17.53 -8.34
C ASN A 31 3.11 -16.33 -9.29
N LEU A 32 2.73 -15.20 -8.67
CA LEU A 32 2.60 -13.93 -9.36
C LEU A 32 3.99 -13.37 -9.70
N SER A 33 4.02 -12.39 -10.58
CA SER A 33 5.25 -11.71 -11.00
C SER A 33 5.93 -11.02 -9.81
N PRO A 34 7.27 -10.93 -9.81
CA PRO A 34 8.00 -10.14 -8.80
C PRO A 34 7.47 -8.70 -8.67
N GLU A 35 7.17 -8.06 -9.81
CA GLU A 35 6.58 -6.71 -9.85
C GLU A 35 5.22 -6.63 -9.14
N PHE A 36 4.44 -7.72 -9.10
CA PHE A 36 3.21 -7.73 -8.31
C PHE A 36 3.52 -7.58 -6.81
N TYR A 37 4.46 -8.38 -6.30
CA TYR A 37 4.81 -8.36 -4.88
C TYR A 37 5.46 -7.03 -4.47
N ASP A 38 6.41 -6.52 -5.25
CA ASP A 38 7.05 -5.22 -5.01
C ASP A 38 6.01 -4.10 -4.83
N ARG A 39 4.97 -4.13 -5.68
CA ARG A 39 3.92 -3.12 -5.66
C ARG A 39 2.99 -3.22 -4.45
N ILE A 40 2.50 -4.42 -4.14
CA ILE A 40 1.51 -4.57 -3.06
C ILE A 40 2.15 -4.41 -1.67
N PHE A 41 3.42 -4.79 -1.52
CA PHE A 41 4.14 -4.69 -0.24
C PHE A 41 4.76 -3.31 -0.01
N PHE A 42 5.11 -2.57 -1.07
CA PHE A 42 5.81 -1.29 -0.91
C PHE A 42 5.36 -0.19 -1.87
N ASP A 43 5.53 -0.37 -3.19
CA ASP A 43 5.49 0.78 -4.12
C ASP A 43 4.17 1.55 -4.08
N ASN A 44 3.05 0.83 -4.00
CA ASN A 44 1.72 1.43 -3.98
C ASN A 44 1.50 2.24 -2.68
N ALA A 45 1.95 1.73 -1.53
CA ALA A 45 1.82 2.44 -0.25
C ALA A 45 2.68 3.70 -0.24
N ALA A 46 3.93 3.57 -0.68
CA ALA A 46 4.86 4.68 -0.75
C ALA A 46 4.35 5.78 -1.72
N ALA A 47 3.78 5.40 -2.86
CA ALA A 47 3.15 6.35 -3.78
C ALA A 47 1.93 7.04 -3.17
N LEU A 48 1.08 6.31 -2.44
CA LEU A 48 -0.08 6.86 -1.77
C LEU A 48 0.32 7.88 -0.70
N ILE A 49 1.26 7.54 0.18
CA ILE A 49 1.76 8.46 1.22
C ILE A 49 2.32 9.74 0.59
N ARG A 50 3.21 9.61 -0.42
CA ARG A 50 3.77 10.78 -1.13
C ARG A 50 2.69 11.67 -1.74
N SER A 51 1.63 11.07 -2.30
CA SER A 51 0.54 11.84 -2.89
C SER A 51 -0.24 12.64 -1.86
N LEU A 52 -0.40 12.10 -0.65
CA LEU A 52 -1.10 12.78 0.45
C LEU A 52 -0.25 13.90 1.05
N THR A 53 1.04 13.65 1.29
CA THR A 53 1.94 14.67 1.86
C THR A 53 2.17 15.84 0.91
N ALA A 54 2.20 15.60 -0.40
CA ALA A 54 2.30 16.68 -1.40
C ALA A 54 1.02 17.54 -1.49
N GLN A 55 -0.14 17.01 -1.10
CA GLN A 55 -1.40 17.77 -1.08
C GLN A 55 -1.46 18.72 0.13
N GLU A 56 -0.89 18.32 1.27
CA GLU A 56 -0.85 19.15 2.48
C GLU A 56 -0.06 20.45 2.28
N GLU A 57 1.04 20.42 1.52
CA GLU A 57 1.85 21.61 1.20
C GLU A 57 1.13 22.62 0.29
N THR A 58 0.10 22.20 -0.43
CA THR A 58 -0.68 23.09 -1.33
C THR A 58 -1.99 23.59 -0.71
N GLY A 59 -2.36 23.09 0.47
CA GLY A 59 -3.62 23.43 1.16
C GLY A 59 -3.58 24.67 2.06
N GLU A 60 -2.40 25.17 2.46
CA GLU A 60 -2.29 26.32 3.39
C GLU A 60 -2.25 27.70 2.70
N SER A 61 -2.20 27.77 1.36
CA SER A 61 -2.11 29.07 0.63
C SER A 61 -3.46 29.74 0.34
N GLY A 62 -4.57 29.25 0.90
CA GLY A 62 -5.93 29.62 0.48
C GLY A 62 -6.70 30.64 1.33
N LEU A 63 -6.15 31.14 2.44
CA LEU A 63 -6.90 31.99 3.39
C LEU A 63 -6.11 33.23 3.86
N THR A 64 -5.83 34.18 2.97
CA THR A 64 -5.76 35.61 3.32
C THR A 64 -5.99 36.49 2.08
N SER A 65 -7.24 36.87 1.80
CA SER A 65 -7.61 38.19 1.27
C SER A 65 -9.14 38.29 1.15
N GLY A 66 -9.73 39.14 1.98
CA GLY A 66 -11.16 39.45 2.03
C GLY A 66 -11.46 40.26 3.29
#